data_AF-A0A0D2V2Y4-F1
#
_entry.id   AF-A0A0D2V2Y4-F1
#
_cell.length_a   1.000
_cell.length_b   1.000
_cell.length_c   1.000
_cell.angle_alpha   90.00
_cell.angle_beta   90.00
_cell.angle_gamma   90.00
#
_symmetry.space_group_name_H-M   'P 1'
#
loop_
_entity.id
_entity.type
_entity.pdbx_description
1 polymer ?
#
loop_
_entity_poly.entity_id
_entity_poly.type
_entity_poly.pdbx_seq_one_letter_code
_entity_poly.pdbx_strand_id
1 'polypeptide(L)'
;MWVFEETLQSGEKLTDAINRTNENVKYLPGIKLGKNVIADPDLDNAVEDANMLVFVTPHQFIDNICKSLVGKVRSDAEAISLIKGMEVKIEGPCLISTYISEQLGINCSVLMGANLANEIAEEKFSEATVGYRNNREIAEQWVQLFTTPYFMVTPVQDVEGVELCGTLKNVVAIAAGFVDGLDMGNNTKAAIIRFGLREMREFCKLLFSSVKDDTFFESCGVADVITTCFGGRNRKVAEAFARNGGKRSFDELEAEMLQGQKLQGVTTVREVYEVLRHRGLLELFPLFATVHEICSGCLPPSAIVIYSEKKNIFPV
;
A
#
# COMPACT_ATOMS: atom_id res chain seq x y z
N MET A 1 -1.91 21.04 -7.79
CA MET A 1 -1.89 19.56 -7.86
C MET A 1 -1.09 19.18 -9.08
N TRP A 2 0.10 18.61 -8.90
CA TRP A 2 0.89 18.13 -10.02
C TRP A 2 0.17 16.98 -10.74
N VAL A 3 0.15 17.03 -12.07
CA VAL A 3 -0.40 15.98 -12.94
C VAL A 3 0.59 15.76 -14.08
N PHE A 4 1.10 14.53 -14.23
CA PHE A 4 1.90 14.21 -15.40
C PHE A 4 1.09 14.46 -16.68
N GLU A 5 1.60 15.31 -17.57
CA GLU A 5 0.83 15.76 -18.73
C GLU A 5 0.59 14.60 -19.71
N GLU A 6 -0.68 14.42 -20.06
CA GLU A 6 -1.12 13.40 -21.00
C GLU A 6 -2.10 14.02 -21.99
N THR A 7 -2.09 13.53 -23.23
CA THR A 7 -3.07 13.95 -24.23
C THR A 7 -4.25 12.97 -24.22
N LEU A 8 -5.45 13.51 -24.02
CA LEU A 8 -6.70 12.75 -24.09
C LEU A 8 -6.97 12.30 -25.54
N GLN A 9 -7.86 11.32 -25.72
CA GLN A 9 -8.28 10.89 -27.06
C GLN A 9 -8.91 12.02 -27.90
N SER A 10 -9.43 13.06 -27.24
CA SER A 10 -9.95 14.29 -27.88
C SER A 10 -8.85 15.21 -28.42
N GLY A 11 -7.58 14.97 -28.10
CA GLY A 11 -6.45 15.87 -28.38
C GLY A 11 -6.25 16.98 -27.34
N GLU A 12 -7.15 17.11 -26.36
CA GLU A 12 -7.02 18.05 -25.24
C GLU A 12 -5.97 17.54 -24.23
N LYS A 13 -5.23 18.46 -23.60
CA LYS A 13 -4.34 18.15 -22.47
C LYS A 13 -5.16 17.77 -21.24
N LEU A 14 -4.70 16.78 -20.48
CA LEU A 14 -5.41 16.29 -19.29
C LEU A 14 -5.55 17.41 -18.23
N THR A 15 -4.51 18.22 -18.05
CA THR A 15 -4.51 19.34 -17.09
C THR A 15 -5.54 20.40 -17.44
N ASP A 16 -5.62 20.79 -18.72
CA ASP A 16 -6.61 21.73 -19.23
C ASP A 16 -8.04 21.21 -19.02
N ALA A 17 -8.27 19.92 -19.33
CA ALA A 17 -9.58 19.29 -19.12
C ALA A 17 -9.98 19.29 -17.63
N ILE A 18 -9.06 18.95 -16.72
CA ILE A 18 -9.30 18.98 -15.27
C ILE A 18 -9.64 20.38 -14.80
N ASN A 19 -8.84 21.39 -15.17
CA ASN A 19 -9.05 22.78 -14.75
C ASN A 19 -10.37 23.35 -15.27
N ARG A 20 -10.77 22.96 -16.48
CA ARG A 20 -12.03 23.41 -17.10
C ARG A 20 -13.27 22.74 -16.52
N THR A 21 -13.18 21.47 -16.15
CA THR A 21 -14.36 20.64 -15.79
C THR A 21 -14.43 20.27 -14.31
N ASN A 22 -13.38 20.59 -13.53
CA ASN A 22 -13.11 20.10 -12.19
C ASN A 22 -13.24 18.58 -12.10
N GLU A 23 -12.76 17.84 -13.09
CA GLU A 23 -12.90 16.39 -13.15
C GLU A 23 -11.68 15.75 -13.80
N ASN A 24 -11.14 14.70 -13.16
CA ASN A 24 -10.13 13.86 -13.79
C ASN A 24 -10.83 12.75 -14.57
N VAL A 25 -11.25 13.09 -15.80
CA VAL A 25 -12.05 12.22 -16.69
C VAL A 25 -11.39 10.87 -17.01
N LYS A 26 -10.07 10.74 -16.80
CA LYS A 26 -9.31 9.52 -17.06
C LYS A 26 -9.19 8.62 -15.83
N TYR A 27 -8.82 9.19 -14.68
CA TYR A 27 -8.47 8.42 -13.48
C TYR A 27 -9.57 8.39 -12.41
N LEU A 28 -10.52 9.33 -12.44
CA LEU A 28 -11.66 9.38 -11.53
C LEU A 28 -12.91 9.92 -12.24
N PRO A 29 -13.40 9.23 -13.29
CA PRO A 29 -14.53 9.70 -14.09
C PRO A 29 -15.81 9.79 -13.26
N GLY A 30 -16.60 10.82 -13.49
CA GLY A 30 -17.89 11.06 -12.84
C GLY A 30 -17.81 11.77 -11.48
N ILE A 31 -16.61 12.01 -10.94
CA ILE A 31 -16.42 12.68 -9.65
C ILE A 31 -15.91 14.10 -9.87
N LYS A 32 -16.62 15.08 -9.27
CA LYS A 32 -16.21 16.49 -9.30
C LYS A 32 -15.23 16.78 -8.17
N LEU A 33 -14.04 17.25 -8.55
CA LEU A 33 -13.05 17.83 -7.66
C LEU A 33 -13.54 19.19 -7.16
N GLY A 34 -13.00 19.64 -6.02
CA GLY A 34 -13.26 20.97 -5.50
C GLY A 34 -12.85 22.05 -6.51
N LYS A 35 -13.59 23.18 -6.54
CA LYS A 35 -13.31 24.31 -7.45
C LYS A 35 -11.95 24.97 -7.19
N ASN A 36 -11.37 24.72 -6.01
CA ASN A 36 -10.06 25.18 -5.57
C ASN A 36 -8.92 24.23 -5.96
N VAL A 37 -9.20 23.12 -6.65
CA VAL A 37 -8.18 22.20 -7.15
C VAL A 37 -7.72 22.67 -8.53
N ILE A 38 -6.43 22.97 -8.65
CA ILE A 38 -5.77 23.37 -9.88
C ILE A 38 -4.78 22.27 -10.28
N ALA A 39 -4.95 21.70 -11.47
CA ALA A 39 -4.03 20.76 -12.09
C ALA A 39 -2.89 21.52 -12.79
N ASP A 40 -1.66 21.09 -12.54
CA ASP A 40 -0.45 21.72 -13.08
C ASP A 40 0.49 20.65 -13.66
N PRO A 41 0.92 20.76 -14.93
CA PRO A 41 1.86 19.81 -15.50
C PRO A 41 3.31 20.06 -15.06
N ASP A 42 3.62 21.25 -14.57
CA ASP A 42 4.95 21.63 -14.11
C ASP A 42 5.10 21.28 -12.62
N LEU A 43 6.01 20.35 -12.34
CA LEU A 43 6.26 19.89 -10.97
C LEU A 43 6.88 21.00 -10.12
N ASP A 44 7.72 21.87 -10.68
CA ASP A 44 8.38 22.94 -9.95
C ASP A 44 7.36 24.00 -9.52
N ASN A 45 6.47 24.40 -10.44
CA ASN A 45 5.37 25.31 -10.12
C ASN A 45 4.41 24.70 -9.08
N ALA A 46 4.12 23.40 -9.19
CA ALA A 46 3.19 22.73 -8.28
C ALA A 46 3.69 22.64 -6.82
N VAL A 47 5.01 22.71 -6.60
CA VAL A 47 5.61 22.68 -5.25
C VAL A 47 6.09 24.06 -4.77
N GLU A 48 6.09 25.07 -5.64
CA GLU A 48 6.47 26.43 -5.28
C GLU A 48 5.61 26.92 -4.10
N ASP A 49 6.28 27.41 -3.06
CA ASP A 49 5.68 27.88 -1.80
C ASP A 49 4.84 26.85 -1.00
N ALA A 50 4.77 25.58 -1.43
CA ALA A 50 3.99 24.56 -0.75
C ALA A 50 4.56 24.24 0.65
N ASN A 51 3.73 24.37 1.68
CA ASN A 51 4.08 24.03 3.07
C ASN A 51 3.62 22.62 3.48
N MET A 52 2.68 22.02 2.77
CA MET A 52 2.15 20.68 3.01
C MET A 52 2.11 19.91 1.69
N LEU A 53 2.97 18.89 1.56
CA LEU A 53 3.16 18.10 0.35
C LEU A 53 2.53 16.71 0.51
N VAL A 54 1.56 16.39 -0.34
CA VAL A 54 0.91 15.07 -0.36
C VAL A 54 1.49 14.23 -1.50
N PHE A 55 2.25 13.19 -1.17
CA PHE A 55 2.79 12.23 -2.12
C PHE A 55 1.80 11.09 -2.33
N VAL A 56 1.20 11.03 -3.53
CA VAL A 56 0.15 10.06 -3.88
C VAL A 56 0.32 9.54 -5.32
N THR A 57 1.54 9.13 -5.63
CA THR A 57 1.90 8.58 -6.95
C THR A 57 2.23 7.08 -6.85
N PRO A 58 2.16 6.32 -7.95
CA PRO A 58 2.69 4.95 -7.93
C PRO A 58 4.15 4.92 -7.48
N HIS A 59 4.48 4.03 -6.52
CA HIS A 59 5.79 4.00 -5.84
C HIS A 59 6.99 4.01 -6.80
N GLN A 60 6.89 3.34 -7.96
CA GLN A 60 7.94 3.29 -8.99
C GLN A 60 8.38 4.66 -9.54
N PHE A 61 7.58 5.72 -9.37
CA PHE A 61 7.90 7.06 -9.84
C PHE A 61 8.53 7.95 -8.76
N ILE A 62 8.55 7.51 -7.49
CA ILE A 62 8.97 8.36 -6.37
C ILE A 62 10.42 8.79 -6.49
N ASP A 63 11.31 7.92 -6.96
CA ASP A 63 12.74 8.21 -7.12
C ASP A 63 12.97 9.39 -8.08
N ASN A 64 12.33 9.37 -9.25
CA ASN A 64 12.43 10.45 -10.22
C ASN A 64 11.79 11.75 -9.74
N ILE A 65 10.66 11.65 -9.01
CA ILE A 65 9.98 12.81 -8.44
C ILE A 65 10.86 13.47 -7.37
N CYS A 66 11.34 12.71 -6.39
CA CYS A 66 12.21 13.22 -5.33
C CYS A 66 13.48 13.86 -5.91
N LYS A 67 14.15 13.20 -6.87
CA LYS A 67 15.33 13.77 -7.56
C LYS A 67 15.04 15.11 -8.23
N SER A 68 13.87 15.26 -8.83
CA SER A 68 13.46 16.52 -9.50
C SER A 68 13.13 17.64 -8.52
N LEU A 69 12.77 17.29 -7.27
CA LEU A 69 12.37 18.21 -6.20
C LEU A 69 13.53 18.63 -5.28
N VAL A 70 14.70 18.00 -5.37
CA VAL A 70 15.88 18.35 -4.54
C VAL A 70 16.22 19.83 -4.70
N GLY A 71 16.25 20.55 -3.58
CA GLY A 71 16.57 21.98 -3.55
C GLY A 71 15.45 22.92 -4.00
N LYS A 72 14.26 22.41 -4.33
CA LYS A 72 13.10 23.21 -4.76
C LYS A 72 11.97 23.25 -3.73
N VAL A 73 12.02 22.37 -2.74
CA VAL A 73 11.04 22.31 -1.65
C VAL A 73 11.48 23.19 -0.50
N ARG A 74 10.53 23.87 0.13
CA ARG A 74 10.79 24.66 1.34
C ARG A 74 11.33 23.76 2.46
N SER A 75 12.32 24.23 3.19
CA SER A 75 12.89 23.48 4.31
C SER A 75 11.95 23.29 5.50
N ASP A 76 10.90 24.11 5.60
CA ASP A 76 9.85 24.02 6.62
C ASP A 76 8.57 23.33 6.11
N ALA A 77 8.59 22.77 4.89
CA ALA A 77 7.47 22.00 4.39
C ALA A 77 7.35 20.67 5.14
N GLU A 78 6.11 20.21 5.29
CA GLU A 78 5.78 18.91 5.85
C GLU A 78 5.26 18.01 4.73
N ALA A 79 5.76 16.78 4.66
CA ALA A 79 5.30 15.79 3.68
C ALA A 79 4.37 14.76 4.34
N ILE A 80 3.48 14.18 3.54
CA ILE A 80 2.77 12.96 3.86
C ILE A 80 2.74 12.01 2.66
N SER A 81 3.05 10.74 2.88
CA SER A 81 2.98 9.70 1.85
C SER A 81 1.71 8.86 2.00
N LEU A 82 0.94 8.76 0.92
CA LEU A 82 -0.19 7.83 0.75
C LEU A 82 0.21 6.61 -0.09
N ILE A 83 1.50 6.48 -0.39
CA ILE A 83 2.03 5.49 -1.33
C ILE A 83 2.16 4.15 -0.61
N LYS A 84 1.41 3.14 -1.09
CA LYS A 84 1.51 1.76 -0.61
C LYS A 84 2.59 1.00 -1.37
N GLY A 85 3.59 0.52 -0.65
CA GLY A 85 4.74 -0.22 -1.18
C GLY A 85 6.00 0.05 -0.36
N MET A 86 7.04 -0.73 -0.63
CA MET A 86 8.38 -0.51 -0.11
C MET A 86 9.39 -0.74 -1.23
N GLU A 87 10.57 -0.16 -1.13
CA GLU A 87 11.70 -0.51 -1.99
C GLU A 87 12.58 -1.50 -1.23
N VAL A 88 12.88 -2.68 -1.78
CA VAL A 88 13.82 -3.60 -1.12
C VAL A 88 15.18 -3.47 -1.74
N LYS A 89 16.13 -3.01 -0.92
CA LYS A 89 17.55 -2.96 -1.23
C LYS A 89 18.26 -4.13 -0.57
N ILE A 90 19.49 -4.39 -1.00
CA ILE A 90 20.36 -5.42 -0.42
C ILE A 90 20.56 -5.18 1.09
N GLU A 91 20.56 -3.91 1.51
CA GLU A 91 20.70 -3.48 2.91
C GLU A 91 19.41 -3.69 3.75
N GLY A 92 18.27 -3.88 3.09
CA GLY A 92 16.96 -4.05 3.72
C GLY A 92 15.84 -3.26 3.02
N PRO A 93 14.60 -3.40 3.51
CA PRO A 93 13.47 -2.62 3.02
C PRO A 93 13.62 -1.15 3.40
N CYS A 94 13.52 -0.27 2.40
CA CYS A 94 13.47 1.17 2.52
C CYS A 94 12.00 1.61 2.39
N LEU A 95 11.53 2.31 3.41
CA LEU A 95 10.19 2.89 3.43
C LEU A 95 10.14 4.12 2.53
N ILE A 96 9.01 4.34 1.86
CA ILE A 96 8.83 5.48 0.96
C ILE A 96 8.89 6.79 1.76
N SER A 97 8.30 6.84 2.95
CA SER A 97 8.40 8.00 3.84
C SER A 97 9.84 8.34 4.23
N THR A 98 10.66 7.32 4.47
CA THR A 98 12.08 7.48 4.83
C THR A 98 12.85 7.99 3.62
N TYR A 99 12.62 7.38 2.45
CA TYR A 99 13.22 7.82 1.20
C TYR A 99 12.90 9.29 0.88
N ILE A 100 11.63 9.70 0.99
CA ILE A 100 11.21 11.11 0.79
C ILE A 100 11.94 12.02 1.78
N SER A 101 12.00 11.62 3.06
CA SER A 101 12.64 12.43 4.10
C SER A 101 14.14 12.61 3.85
N GLU A 102 14.84 11.55 3.47
CA GLU A 102 16.28 11.57 3.17
C GLU A 102 16.61 12.39 1.92
N GLN A 103 15.81 12.26 0.86
CA GLN A 103 16.07 12.97 -0.40
C GLN A 103 15.75 14.48 -0.30
N LEU A 104 14.68 14.84 0.39
CA LEU A 104 14.18 16.22 0.40
C LEU A 104 14.56 16.99 1.67
N GLY A 105 15.06 16.32 2.70
CA GLY A 105 15.45 16.96 3.96
C GLY A 105 14.29 17.50 4.79
N ILE A 106 13.08 16.96 4.60
CA ILE A 106 11.85 17.36 5.28
C ILE A 106 11.23 16.17 6.03
N ASN A 107 10.40 16.43 7.04
CA ASN A 107 9.68 15.36 7.72
C ASN A 107 8.58 14.78 6.81
N CYS A 108 8.39 13.45 6.87
CA CYS A 108 7.36 12.76 6.12
C CYS A 108 6.52 11.86 7.04
N SER A 109 5.25 12.24 7.20
CA SER A 109 4.19 11.41 7.78
C SER A 109 3.67 10.40 6.76
N VAL A 110 2.80 9.48 7.16
CA VAL A 110 2.12 8.54 6.25
C VAL A 110 0.63 8.52 6.49
N LEU A 111 -0.16 8.22 5.45
CA LEU A 111 -1.59 7.93 5.59
C LEU A 111 -1.92 6.59 4.94
N MET A 112 -2.32 5.63 5.76
CA MET A 112 -2.69 4.28 5.33
C MET A 112 -4.06 3.90 5.91
N GLY A 113 -4.78 2.99 5.26
CA GLY A 113 -6.12 2.61 5.69
C GLY A 113 -6.88 1.82 4.62
N ALA A 114 -8.03 1.29 5.02
CA ALA A 114 -8.99 0.55 4.18
C ALA A 114 -9.70 1.46 3.16
N ASN A 115 -8.91 2.06 2.26
CA ASN A 115 -9.30 3.25 1.52
C ASN A 115 -9.44 2.95 0.02
N LEU A 116 -10.56 2.33 -0.38
CA LEU A 116 -10.87 2.18 -1.80
C LEU A 116 -11.23 3.55 -2.38
N ALA A 117 -10.39 4.06 -3.29
CA ALA A 117 -10.47 5.44 -3.79
C ALA A 117 -11.88 5.81 -4.32
N ASN A 118 -12.54 4.92 -5.06
CA ASN A 118 -13.88 5.17 -5.60
C ASN A 118 -14.93 5.28 -4.50
N GLU A 119 -14.85 4.49 -3.43
CA GLU A 119 -15.82 4.55 -2.33
C GLU A 119 -15.69 5.85 -1.54
N ILE A 120 -14.46 6.29 -1.30
CA ILE A 120 -14.18 7.58 -0.65
C ILE A 120 -14.67 8.73 -1.54
N ALA A 121 -14.41 8.66 -2.84
CA ALA A 121 -14.87 9.65 -3.80
C ALA A 121 -16.40 9.71 -3.94
N GLU A 122 -17.09 8.59 -3.70
CA GLU A 122 -18.55 8.49 -3.59
C GLU A 122 -19.08 8.85 -2.17
N GLU A 123 -18.23 9.41 -1.31
CA GLU A 123 -18.56 9.84 0.05
C GLU A 123 -19.09 8.71 0.95
N LYS A 124 -18.67 7.47 0.68
CA LYS A 124 -18.98 6.34 1.56
C LYS A 124 -18.09 6.38 2.79
N PHE A 125 -18.70 6.06 3.94
CA PHE A 125 -18.00 6.03 5.21
C PHE A 125 -16.77 5.12 5.17
N SER A 126 -15.64 5.67 5.59
CA SER A 126 -14.35 5.00 5.64
C SER A 126 -13.43 5.65 6.68
N GLU A 127 -12.36 4.95 7.04
CA GLU A 127 -11.43 5.38 8.09
C GLU A 127 -9.98 5.21 7.64
N ALA A 128 -9.09 6.08 8.10
CA ALA A 128 -7.66 6.00 7.82
C ALA A 128 -6.82 6.34 9.05
N THR A 129 -5.56 5.94 9.00
CA THR A 129 -4.57 6.15 10.04
C THR A 129 -3.45 7.02 9.50
N VAL A 130 -3.14 8.12 10.20
CA VAL A 130 -1.97 8.96 9.95
C VAL A 130 -0.85 8.54 10.87
N GLY A 131 0.23 7.99 10.32
CA GLY A 131 1.46 7.69 11.05
C GLY A 131 2.35 8.92 11.16
N TYR A 132 2.86 9.21 12.36
CA TYR A 132 3.82 10.29 12.61
C TYR A 132 4.92 9.88 13.59
N ARG A 133 6.06 10.59 13.59
CA ARG A 133 7.20 10.29 14.47
C ARG A 133 7.15 11.07 15.78
N ASN A 134 7.50 12.35 15.74
CA ASN A 134 7.70 13.15 16.96
C ASN A 134 6.74 14.35 17.05
N ASN A 135 6.35 14.95 15.93
CA ASN A 135 5.56 16.17 15.92
C ASN A 135 4.06 15.86 15.84
N ARG A 136 3.41 15.79 17.00
CA ARG A 136 1.96 15.55 17.08
C ARG A 136 1.14 16.71 16.52
N GLU A 137 1.60 17.95 16.65
CA GLU A 137 0.88 19.12 16.13
C GLU A 137 0.73 19.05 14.61
N ILE A 138 1.81 18.65 13.91
CA ILE A 138 1.76 18.41 12.46
C ILE A 138 0.84 17.23 12.12
N ALA A 139 0.84 16.15 12.91
CA ALA A 139 -0.08 15.05 12.70
C ALA A 139 -1.55 15.49 12.84
N GLU A 140 -1.85 16.37 13.80
CA GLU A 140 -3.19 16.95 13.99
C GLU A 140 -3.59 17.87 12.83
N GLN A 141 -2.64 18.61 12.24
CA GLN A 141 -2.88 19.37 11.00
C GLN A 141 -3.22 18.44 9.82
N TRP A 142 -2.50 17.33 9.66
CA TRP A 142 -2.84 16.33 8.63
C TRP A 142 -4.22 15.71 8.87
N VAL A 143 -4.52 15.33 10.11
CA VAL A 143 -5.85 14.82 10.49
C VAL A 143 -6.93 15.83 10.16
N GLN A 144 -6.73 17.11 10.50
CA GLN A 144 -7.68 18.17 10.17
C GLN A 144 -7.85 18.34 8.65
N LEU A 145 -6.77 18.25 7.88
CA LEU A 145 -6.80 18.41 6.43
C LEU A 145 -7.56 17.27 5.74
N PHE A 146 -7.39 16.03 6.19
CA PHE A 146 -8.00 14.86 5.55
C PHE A 146 -9.38 14.50 6.11
N THR A 147 -9.71 14.86 7.35
CA THR A 147 -10.98 14.42 7.97
C THR A 147 -12.18 15.09 7.32
N THR A 148 -13.18 14.26 6.97
CA THR A 148 -14.51 14.69 6.50
C THR A 148 -15.59 13.89 7.25
N PRO A 149 -16.89 14.23 7.14
CA PRO A 149 -17.97 13.45 7.76
C PRO A 149 -18.03 11.97 7.33
N TYR A 150 -17.42 11.62 6.19
CA TYR A 150 -17.39 10.26 5.64
C TYR A 150 -15.98 9.65 5.62
N PHE A 151 -14.95 10.41 6.00
CA PHE A 151 -13.57 9.94 6.03
C PHE A 151 -12.92 10.34 7.35
N MET A 152 -12.93 9.43 8.31
CA MET A 152 -12.40 9.66 9.65
C MET A 152 -10.91 9.32 9.72
N VAL A 153 -10.09 10.21 10.27
CA VAL A 153 -8.64 10.03 10.30
C VAL A 153 -8.11 10.06 11.73
N THR A 154 -7.35 9.04 12.10
CA THR A 154 -6.76 8.90 13.46
C THR A 154 -5.24 9.02 13.42
N PRO A 155 -4.62 9.87 14.26
CA PRO A 155 -3.16 9.98 14.33
C PRO A 155 -2.56 8.90 15.24
N VAL A 156 -1.52 8.22 14.75
CA VAL A 156 -0.78 7.19 15.47
C VAL A 156 0.71 7.50 15.40
N GLN A 157 1.37 7.47 16.56
CA GLN A 157 2.81 7.74 16.65
C GLN A 157 3.63 6.48 16.29
N ASP A 158 3.54 6.02 15.04
CA ASP A 158 4.21 4.84 14.49
C ASP A 158 4.22 4.90 12.95
N VAL A 159 5.15 5.66 12.35
CA VAL A 159 5.25 5.75 10.87
C VAL A 159 5.56 4.39 10.26
N GLU A 160 6.55 3.69 10.83
CA GLU A 160 7.04 2.43 10.28
C GLU A 160 5.95 1.35 10.31
N GLY A 161 5.21 1.22 11.42
CA GLY A 161 4.11 0.30 11.55
C GLY A 161 2.96 0.60 10.59
N VAL A 162 2.53 1.86 10.52
CA VAL A 162 1.42 2.29 9.64
C VAL A 162 1.75 2.03 8.17
N GLU A 163 2.94 2.40 7.71
CA GLU A 163 3.39 2.24 6.32
C GLU A 163 3.58 0.77 5.91
N LEU A 164 4.21 -0.03 6.78
CA LEU A 164 4.43 -1.45 6.49
C LEU A 164 3.13 -2.25 6.48
N CYS A 165 2.14 -1.91 7.30
CA CYS A 165 0.84 -2.58 7.25
C CYS A 165 0.19 -2.42 5.86
N GLY A 166 0.22 -1.21 5.30
CA GLY A 166 -0.29 -0.93 3.96
C GLY A 166 0.42 -1.71 2.84
N THR A 167 1.68 -2.07 3.06
CA THR A 167 2.51 -2.84 2.12
C THR A 167 2.26 -4.34 2.25
N LEU A 168 2.39 -4.89 3.46
CA LEU A 168 2.37 -6.34 3.71
C LEU A 168 0.97 -6.97 3.57
N LYS A 169 -0.10 -6.19 3.75
CA LYS A 169 -1.48 -6.69 3.60
C LYS A 169 -1.73 -7.40 2.26
N ASN A 170 -1.04 -6.98 1.20
CA ASN A 170 -1.22 -7.53 -0.13
C ASN A 170 -0.75 -8.98 -0.21
N VAL A 171 0.27 -9.36 0.58
CA VAL A 171 0.73 -10.75 0.72
C VAL A 171 -0.36 -11.61 1.36
N VAL A 172 -0.98 -11.11 2.44
CA VAL A 172 -2.09 -11.80 3.12
C VAL A 172 -3.30 -11.94 2.18
N ALA A 173 -3.55 -10.93 1.34
CA ALA A 173 -4.63 -10.99 0.35
C ALA A 173 -4.37 -12.03 -0.76
N ILE A 174 -3.11 -12.25 -1.18
CA ILE A 174 -2.76 -13.35 -2.09
C ILE A 174 -3.08 -14.70 -1.42
N ALA A 175 -2.66 -14.88 -0.17
CA ALA A 175 -2.96 -16.10 0.59
C ALA A 175 -4.46 -16.36 0.70
N ALA A 176 -5.25 -15.32 1.03
CA ALA A 176 -6.70 -15.39 1.09
C ALA A 176 -7.32 -15.73 -0.28
N GLY A 177 -6.76 -15.22 -1.38
CA GLY A 177 -7.16 -15.58 -2.73
C GLY A 177 -6.90 -17.06 -3.06
N PHE A 178 -5.77 -17.63 -2.62
CA PHE A 178 -5.55 -19.07 -2.79
C PHE A 178 -6.61 -19.92 -2.10
N VAL A 179 -6.98 -19.55 -0.87
CA VAL A 179 -8.07 -20.20 -0.12
C VAL A 179 -9.40 -20.11 -0.87
N ASP A 180 -9.74 -18.94 -1.43
CA ASP A 180 -10.96 -18.75 -2.22
C ASP A 180 -10.94 -19.61 -3.50
N GLY A 181 -9.79 -19.66 -4.19
CA GLY A 181 -9.67 -20.40 -5.44
C GLY A 181 -9.68 -21.92 -5.27
N LEU A 182 -9.37 -22.41 -4.06
CA LEU A 182 -9.43 -23.82 -3.65
C LEU A 182 -10.74 -24.19 -2.93
N ASP A 183 -11.66 -23.25 -2.77
CA ASP A 183 -12.97 -23.44 -2.10
C ASP A 183 -12.86 -24.03 -0.68
N MET A 184 -11.87 -23.58 0.12
CA MET A 184 -11.60 -24.15 1.46
C MET A 184 -12.46 -23.54 2.58
N GLY A 185 -13.38 -22.63 2.24
CA GLY A 185 -14.35 -22.02 3.16
C GLY A 185 -13.81 -20.89 4.06
N ASN A 186 -14.76 -20.20 4.70
CA ASN A 186 -14.49 -18.97 5.46
C ASN A 186 -13.66 -19.18 6.73
N ASN A 187 -13.77 -20.34 7.39
CA ASN A 187 -12.98 -20.63 8.60
C ASN A 187 -11.49 -20.71 8.28
N THR A 188 -11.13 -21.39 7.18
CA THR A 188 -9.75 -21.46 6.66
C THR A 188 -9.24 -20.06 6.30
N LYS A 189 -10.09 -19.27 5.61
CA LYS A 189 -9.76 -17.90 5.24
C LYS A 189 -9.48 -17.01 6.46
N ALA A 190 -10.32 -17.09 7.49
CA ALA A 190 -10.14 -16.36 8.73
C ALA A 190 -8.83 -16.76 9.45
N ALA A 191 -8.49 -18.06 9.46
CA ALA A 191 -7.23 -18.53 10.02
C ALA A 191 -6.02 -17.95 9.26
N ILE A 192 -6.03 -17.96 7.93
CA ILE A 192 -4.99 -17.37 7.09
C ILE A 192 -4.83 -15.87 7.34
N ILE A 193 -5.94 -15.12 7.42
CA ILE A 193 -5.91 -13.69 7.74
C ILE A 193 -5.26 -13.46 9.11
N ARG A 194 -5.64 -14.23 10.13
CA ARG A 194 -5.08 -14.13 11.48
C ARG A 194 -3.58 -14.45 11.52
N PHE A 195 -3.15 -15.51 10.83
CA PHE A 195 -1.72 -15.86 10.70
C PHE A 195 -0.95 -14.76 9.97
N GLY A 196 -1.53 -14.21 8.89
CA GLY A 196 -0.97 -13.09 8.15
C GLY A 196 -0.79 -11.85 9.01
N LEU A 197 -1.79 -11.44 9.79
CA LEU A 197 -1.67 -10.31 10.71
C LEU A 197 -0.56 -10.51 11.76
N ARG A 198 -0.42 -11.74 12.27
CA ARG A 198 0.68 -12.06 13.20
C ARG A 198 2.04 -11.93 12.51
N GLU A 199 2.22 -12.51 11.33
CA GLU A 199 3.48 -12.42 10.59
C GLU A 199 3.79 -11.00 10.13
N MET A 200 2.79 -10.20 9.76
CA MET A 200 2.95 -8.76 9.51
C MET A 200 3.56 -8.07 10.74
N ARG A 201 2.97 -8.29 11.93
CA ARG A 201 3.46 -7.70 13.18
C ARG A 201 4.89 -8.09 13.50
N GLU A 202 5.20 -9.37 13.47
CA GLU A 202 6.55 -9.85 13.77
C GLU A 202 7.57 -9.35 12.75
N PHE A 203 7.19 -9.24 11.47
CA PHE A 203 8.08 -8.74 10.42
C PHE A 203 8.36 -7.25 10.60
N CYS A 204 7.34 -6.45 10.89
CA CYS A 204 7.52 -5.03 11.18
C CYS A 204 8.45 -4.81 12.38
N LYS A 205 8.24 -5.54 13.49
CA LYS A 205 9.07 -5.41 14.70
C LYS A 205 10.51 -5.90 14.50
N LEU A 206 10.70 -6.90 13.62
CA LEU A 206 12.02 -7.38 13.21
C LEU A 206 12.81 -6.31 12.43
N LEU A 207 12.12 -5.48 11.65
CA LEU A 207 12.75 -4.42 10.87
C LEU A 207 12.94 -3.13 11.67
N PHE A 208 11.95 -2.78 12.49
CA PHE A 208 11.88 -1.51 13.21
C PHE A 208 11.40 -1.72 14.64
N SER A 209 12.28 -1.44 15.60
CA SER A 209 11.95 -1.54 17.03
C SER A 209 10.96 -0.47 17.52
N SER A 210 10.68 0.56 16.70
CA SER A 210 9.69 1.61 16.99
C SER A 210 8.24 1.12 16.85
N VAL A 211 8.02 0.01 16.14
CA VAL A 211 6.69 -0.50 15.80
C VAL A 211 5.93 -0.91 17.06
N LYS A 212 4.68 -0.46 17.17
CA LYS A 212 3.78 -0.71 18.30
C LYS A 212 2.74 -1.76 17.95
N ASP A 213 2.41 -2.63 18.92
CA ASP A 213 1.41 -3.68 18.70
C ASP A 213 0.01 -3.11 18.47
N ASP A 214 -0.32 -1.97 19.11
CA ASP A 214 -1.62 -1.30 18.96
C ASP A 214 -1.89 -0.83 17.53
N THR A 215 -0.84 -0.49 16.77
CA THR A 215 -0.93 -0.04 15.36
C THR A 215 -1.63 -1.06 14.46
N PHE A 216 -1.55 -2.36 14.79
CA PHE A 216 -2.18 -3.42 13.99
C PHE A 216 -3.69 -3.52 14.18
N PHE A 217 -4.24 -2.88 15.22
CA PHE A 217 -5.68 -2.78 15.46
C PHE A 217 -6.32 -1.54 14.81
N GLU A 218 -5.50 -0.63 14.29
CA GLU A 218 -5.93 0.58 13.58
C GLU A 218 -6.38 0.28 12.14
N SER A 219 -6.96 1.26 11.46
CA SER A 219 -7.44 1.11 10.07
C SER A 219 -6.34 0.65 9.11
N CYS A 220 -5.11 1.14 9.27
CA CYS A 220 -3.97 0.72 8.45
C CYS A 220 -3.63 -0.78 8.59
N GLY A 221 -3.94 -1.40 9.73
CA GLY A 221 -3.66 -2.79 10.05
C GLY A 221 -4.83 -3.70 9.69
N VAL A 222 -5.60 -4.11 10.71
CA VAL A 222 -6.65 -5.12 10.58
C VAL A 222 -7.73 -4.74 9.56
N ALA A 223 -8.18 -3.49 9.51
CA ALA A 223 -9.25 -3.09 8.60
C ALA A 223 -8.80 -3.17 7.14
N ASP A 224 -7.62 -2.62 6.82
CA ASP A 224 -7.09 -2.66 5.45
C ASP A 224 -6.80 -4.10 4.99
N VAL A 225 -6.32 -4.96 5.90
CA VAL A 225 -6.13 -6.40 5.62
C VAL A 225 -7.45 -7.07 5.30
N ILE A 226 -8.49 -6.88 6.13
CA ILE A 226 -9.82 -7.48 5.89
C ILE A 226 -10.36 -7.03 4.54
N THR A 227 -10.47 -5.72 4.30
CA THR A 227 -11.02 -5.18 3.05
C THR A 227 -10.26 -5.70 1.83
N THR A 228 -8.93 -5.81 1.92
CA THR A 228 -8.10 -6.33 0.82
C THR A 228 -8.31 -7.84 0.60
N CYS A 229 -8.46 -8.63 1.66
CA CYS A 229 -8.69 -10.08 1.59
C CYS A 229 -10.08 -10.48 1.09
N PHE A 230 -11.06 -9.57 1.11
CA PHE A 230 -12.41 -9.82 0.60
C PHE A 230 -12.66 -9.14 -0.76
N GLY A 231 -12.16 -7.92 -0.99
CA GLY A 231 -12.46 -7.13 -2.19
C GLY A 231 -11.29 -6.85 -3.13
N GLY A 232 -10.05 -7.08 -2.68
CA GLY A 232 -8.85 -6.58 -3.36
C GLY A 232 -8.48 -7.30 -4.67
N ARG A 233 -7.71 -6.61 -5.52
CA ARG A 233 -7.14 -7.13 -6.78
C ARG A 233 -6.21 -8.32 -6.53
N ASN A 234 -5.36 -8.23 -5.49
CA ASN A 234 -4.48 -9.32 -5.06
C ASN A 234 -5.26 -10.62 -4.82
N ARG A 235 -6.33 -10.55 -4.03
CA ARG A 235 -7.22 -11.67 -3.77
C ARG A 235 -7.86 -12.23 -5.05
N LYS A 236 -8.44 -11.36 -5.91
CA LYS A 236 -9.09 -11.76 -7.17
C LYS A 236 -8.16 -12.54 -8.11
N VAL A 237 -6.93 -12.03 -8.31
CA VAL A 237 -5.98 -12.68 -9.22
C VAL A 237 -5.44 -13.98 -8.62
N ALA A 238 -5.14 -14.00 -7.31
CA ALA A 238 -4.70 -15.22 -6.63
C ALA A 238 -5.78 -16.32 -6.60
N GLU A 239 -7.06 -15.95 -6.49
CA GLU A 239 -8.19 -16.88 -6.66
C GLU A 239 -8.19 -17.50 -8.05
N ALA A 240 -8.05 -16.69 -9.10
CA ALA A 240 -7.98 -17.19 -10.47
C ALA A 240 -6.74 -18.09 -10.69
N PHE A 241 -5.59 -17.73 -10.13
CA PHE A 241 -4.37 -18.53 -10.17
C PHE A 241 -4.61 -19.92 -9.54
N ALA A 242 -5.17 -19.96 -8.33
CA ALA A 242 -5.45 -21.20 -7.61
C ALA A 242 -6.51 -22.08 -8.31
N ARG A 243 -7.57 -21.49 -8.88
CA ARG A 243 -8.58 -22.22 -9.68
C ARG A 243 -7.99 -22.90 -10.91
N ASN A 244 -6.94 -22.31 -11.48
CA ASN A 244 -6.20 -22.90 -12.60
C ASN A 244 -5.10 -23.88 -12.14
N GLY A 245 -5.07 -24.24 -10.86
CA GLY A 245 -4.08 -25.16 -10.28
C GLY A 245 -2.65 -24.62 -10.29
N GLY A 246 -2.48 -23.29 -10.34
CA GLY A 246 -1.17 -22.63 -10.42
C GLY A 246 -0.45 -22.79 -11.76
N LYS A 247 -1.17 -23.17 -12.82
CA LYS A 247 -0.59 -23.40 -14.16
C LYS A 247 -0.43 -22.14 -14.99
N ARG A 248 -1.24 -21.11 -14.71
CA ARG A 248 -1.19 -19.82 -15.39
C ARG A 248 -0.26 -18.89 -14.62
N SER A 249 0.51 -18.06 -15.32
CA SER A 249 1.39 -17.10 -14.64
C SER A 249 0.59 -15.92 -14.06
N PHE A 250 1.14 -15.26 -13.04
CA PHE A 250 0.56 -14.04 -12.51
C PHE A 250 0.56 -12.90 -13.54
N ASP A 251 1.56 -12.83 -14.42
CA ASP A 251 1.64 -11.82 -15.49
C ASP A 251 0.50 -11.97 -16.50
N GLU A 252 0.17 -13.21 -16.90
CA GLU A 252 -0.96 -13.49 -17.78
C GLU A 252 -2.30 -13.07 -17.14
N LEU A 253 -2.50 -13.44 -15.87
CA LEU A 253 -3.74 -13.11 -15.15
C LEU A 253 -3.83 -11.62 -14.85
N GLU A 254 -2.73 -10.95 -14.56
CA GLU A 254 -2.66 -9.49 -14.41
C GLU A 254 -3.10 -8.80 -15.69
N ALA A 255 -2.53 -9.19 -16.84
CA ALA A 255 -2.86 -8.59 -18.13
C ALA A 255 -4.33 -8.80 -18.51
N GLU A 256 -4.89 -9.97 -18.23
CA GLU A 256 -6.30 -10.29 -18.52
C GLU A 256 -7.26 -9.56 -17.59
N MET A 257 -6.97 -9.53 -16.28
CA MET A 257 -7.96 -9.14 -15.27
C MET A 257 -7.85 -7.68 -14.82
N LEU A 258 -6.68 -7.05 -14.94
CA LEU A 258 -6.41 -5.78 -14.28
C LEU A 258 -6.31 -4.57 -15.22
N GLN A 259 -6.51 -4.76 -16.53
CA GLN A 259 -6.60 -3.67 -17.52
C GLN A 259 -5.44 -2.65 -17.41
N GLY A 260 -4.22 -3.13 -17.18
CA GLY A 260 -3.01 -2.30 -17.05
C GLY A 260 -2.64 -1.90 -15.62
N GLN A 261 -3.45 -2.24 -14.61
CA GLN A 261 -3.08 -2.06 -13.20
C GLN A 261 -2.13 -3.18 -12.72
N LYS A 262 -1.18 -2.84 -11.84
CA LYS A 262 -0.16 -3.78 -11.33
C LYS A 262 -0.57 -4.53 -10.05
N LEU A 263 -0.15 -5.78 -9.96
CA LEU A 263 -0.35 -6.70 -8.84
C LEU A 263 0.84 -6.66 -7.88
N GLN A 264 0.81 -5.73 -6.93
CA GLN A 264 1.95 -5.51 -6.02
C GLN A 264 2.26 -6.70 -5.09
N GLY A 265 1.26 -7.51 -4.71
CA GLY A 265 1.44 -8.55 -3.68
C GLY A 265 2.47 -9.63 -4.01
N VAL A 266 2.59 -10.00 -5.30
CA VAL A 266 3.58 -10.99 -5.77
C VAL A 266 5.00 -10.44 -5.65
N THR A 267 5.20 -9.18 -6.03
CA THR A 267 6.49 -8.49 -5.89
C THR A 267 6.85 -8.33 -4.41
N THR A 268 5.90 -7.86 -3.59
CA THR A 268 6.11 -7.68 -2.15
C THR A 268 6.48 -8.98 -1.44
N VAL A 269 5.82 -10.12 -1.75
CA VAL A 269 6.17 -11.37 -1.06
C VAL A 269 7.56 -11.90 -1.47
N ARG A 270 7.99 -11.68 -2.71
CA ARG A 270 9.37 -11.99 -3.16
C ARG A 270 10.39 -11.20 -2.37
N GLU A 271 10.17 -9.90 -2.27
CA GLU A 271 11.02 -8.99 -1.51
C GLU A 271 11.10 -9.37 -0.02
N VAL A 272 9.96 -9.66 0.61
CA VAL A 272 9.90 -10.15 2.00
C VAL A 272 10.65 -11.48 2.14
N TYR A 273 10.46 -12.42 1.21
CA TYR A 273 11.14 -13.71 1.21
C TYR A 273 12.65 -13.56 1.13
N GLU A 274 13.15 -12.68 0.26
CA GLU A 274 14.58 -12.39 0.13
C GLU A 274 15.16 -11.84 1.43
N VAL A 275 14.51 -10.87 2.07
CA VAL A 275 14.94 -10.33 3.37
C VAL A 275 15.00 -11.43 4.44
N LEU A 276 13.95 -12.25 4.54
CA LEU A 276 13.88 -13.34 5.51
C LEU A 276 14.94 -14.41 5.26
N ARG A 277 15.19 -14.75 3.99
CA ARG A 277 16.21 -15.71 3.59
C ARG A 277 17.61 -15.23 3.96
N HIS A 278 17.95 -13.97 3.65
CA HIS A 278 19.25 -13.39 3.99
C HIS A 278 19.50 -13.34 5.50
N ARG A 279 18.43 -13.12 6.29
CA ARG A 279 18.50 -13.12 7.75
C ARG A 279 18.41 -14.51 8.40
N GLY A 280 18.14 -15.57 7.61
CA GLY A 280 17.97 -16.93 8.13
C GLY A 280 16.70 -17.15 8.95
N LEU A 281 15.64 -16.38 8.68
CA LEU A 281 14.41 -16.32 9.50
C LEU A 281 13.17 -16.89 8.80
N LEU A 282 13.30 -17.54 7.64
CA LEU A 282 12.17 -18.09 6.88
C LEU A 282 11.26 -19.00 7.73
N GLU A 283 11.83 -19.78 8.66
CA GLU A 283 11.05 -20.68 9.53
C GLU A 283 10.10 -19.94 10.50
N LEU A 284 10.37 -18.67 10.82
CA LEU A 284 9.52 -17.87 11.70
C LEU A 284 8.32 -17.23 10.98
N PHE A 285 8.35 -17.23 9.63
CA PHE A 285 7.33 -16.61 8.77
C PHE A 285 6.78 -17.62 7.75
N PRO A 286 6.20 -18.74 8.23
CA PRO A 286 5.83 -19.85 7.37
C PRO A 286 4.74 -19.50 6.36
N LEU A 287 3.81 -18.59 6.66
CA LEU A 287 2.79 -18.16 5.70
C LEU A 287 3.43 -17.34 4.58
N PHE A 288 4.24 -16.32 4.90
CA PHE A 288 4.89 -15.51 3.86
C PHE A 288 5.82 -16.35 2.99
N ALA A 289 6.58 -17.28 3.59
CA ALA A 289 7.42 -18.21 2.86
C ALA A 289 6.60 -19.09 1.90
N THR A 290 5.50 -19.68 2.39
CA THR A 290 4.63 -20.53 1.58
C THR A 290 3.97 -19.76 0.45
N VAL A 291 3.51 -18.52 0.70
CA VAL A 291 2.92 -17.67 -0.33
C VAL A 291 3.92 -17.40 -1.44
N HIS A 292 5.17 -17.06 -1.10
CA HIS A 292 6.23 -16.90 -2.10
C HIS A 292 6.46 -18.18 -2.90
N GLU A 293 6.61 -19.32 -2.23
CA GLU A 293 6.90 -20.60 -2.87
C GLU A 293 5.77 -21.09 -3.78
N ILE A 294 4.51 -20.77 -3.45
CA ILE A 294 3.37 -20.98 -4.35
C ILE A 294 3.46 -20.03 -5.55
N CYS A 295 3.72 -18.74 -5.32
CA CYS A 295 3.82 -17.74 -6.39
C CYS A 295 4.95 -18.04 -7.39
N SER A 296 6.06 -18.61 -6.92
CA SER A 296 7.21 -19.00 -7.76
C SER A 296 7.05 -20.37 -8.43
N GLY A 297 5.94 -21.08 -8.18
CA GLY A 297 5.68 -22.42 -8.72
C GLY A 297 6.47 -23.54 -8.05
N CYS A 298 7.11 -23.27 -6.91
CA CYS A 298 7.83 -24.28 -6.12
C CYS A 298 6.87 -25.19 -5.34
N LEU A 299 5.72 -24.66 -4.91
CA LEU A 299 4.66 -25.39 -4.24
C LEU A 299 3.33 -25.26 -4.99
N PRO A 300 2.45 -26.29 -4.95
CA PRO A 300 1.10 -26.15 -5.46
C PRO A 300 0.25 -25.24 -4.56
N PRO A 301 -0.80 -24.57 -5.08
CA PRO A 301 -1.67 -23.72 -4.25
C PRO A 301 -2.23 -24.40 -2.99
N SER A 302 -2.48 -25.71 -3.05
CA SER A 302 -2.98 -26.51 -1.92
C SER A 302 -2.04 -26.54 -0.71
N ALA A 303 -0.77 -26.17 -0.88
CA ALA A 303 0.20 -26.07 0.21
C ALA A 303 -0.11 -24.94 1.21
N ILE A 304 -1.02 -24.01 0.87
CA ILE A 304 -1.36 -22.84 1.69
C ILE A 304 -1.85 -23.17 3.11
N VAL A 305 -2.27 -24.40 3.39
CA VAL A 305 -2.65 -24.86 4.74
C VAL A 305 -1.69 -25.88 5.35
N ILE A 306 -0.75 -26.41 4.58
CA ILE A 306 0.12 -27.52 5.00
C ILE A 306 1.26 -27.02 5.92
N TYR A 307 1.64 -25.74 5.84
CA TYR A 307 2.70 -25.20 6.70
C TYR A 307 2.34 -25.23 8.21
N SER A 308 1.05 -25.34 8.55
CA SER A 308 0.59 -25.45 9.95
C SER A 308 1.12 -26.70 10.66
N GLU A 309 1.63 -27.70 9.94
CA GLU A 309 2.15 -28.94 10.53
C GLU A 309 3.67 -28.87 10.83
N LYS A 310 4.42 -27.95 10.18
CA LYS A 310 5.85 -27.79 10.42
C LYS A 310 6.10 -26.84 11.59
N LYS A 311 6.08 -27.45 12.80
CA LYS A 311 6.54 -26.93 14.10
C LYS A 311 5.74 -25.76 14.70
N ASN A 312 5.07 -26.04 15.82
CA ASN A 312 4.78 -25.07 16.87
C ASN A 312 6.11 -24.50 17.41
N ILE A 313 6.57 -23.36 16.89
CA ILE A 313 7.73 -22.63 17.43
C ILE A 313 7.32 -21.29 18.03
N PHE A 314 6.19 -21.19 18.74
CA PHE A 314 5.95 -20.01 19.59
C PHE A 314 5.12 -20.41 20.81
N PRO A 315 5.57 -20.13 22.06
CA PRO A 315 4.73 -20.29 23.23
C PRO A 315 3.59 -19.26 23.18
N VAL A 316 2.41 -19.69 23.63
CA VAL A 316 1.20 -18.89 23.80
C VAL A 316 1.46 -17.78 24.82
#